data_AF-A0A812KBI5-F1
#
_entry.id   AF-A0A812KBI5-F1
#
_cell.length_a   1.000
_cell.length_b   1.000
_cell.length_c   1.000
_cell.angle_alpha   90.00
_cell.angle_beta   90.00
_cell.angle_gamma   90.00
#
_symmetry.space_group_name_H-M   'P 1'
#
loop_
_entity.id
_entity.type
_entity.pdbx_description
1 polymer ?
#
loop_
_entity_poly.entity_id
_entity_poly.type
_entity_poly.pdbx_seq_one_letter_code
_entity_poly.pdbx_strand_id
1 'polypeptide(L)'
;MDLACRHATEEPTEANLVRLLDLWSADWKHRGRTRAVGPGAYERYATLGLFGHGGVVGVSNATGLRAACAAVNSFLKSRFPNGTWTSIAVLFNPRMGLHRDIQNMAGHLNHALALGEYTGGRVWIEDDEGDSTALLAGKKGEQELRGRWLDMHDKPVSFDARRYHMVEPHEGSMWALAAYVPQAYARATEQHREALREAGFPLPS
;
A
#
# COMPACT_ATOMS: atom_id res chain seq x y z
N MET A 1 -2.54 9.93 20.24
CA MET A 1 -3.06 9.64 18.89
C MET A 1 -3.63 10.89 18.24
N ASP A 2 -4.62 11.53 18.84
CA ASP A 2 -5.36 12.66 18.24
C ASP A 2 -4.50 13.82 17.75
N LEU A 3 -3.49 14.23 18.53
CA LEU A 3 -2.56 15.29 18.12
C LEU A 3 -1.77 14.90 16.86
N ALA A 4 -1.31 13.65 16.77
CA ALA A 4 -0.58 13.15 15.60
C ALA A 4 -1.47 13.08 14.37
N CYS A 5 -2.75 12.67 14.53
CA CYS A 5 -3.73 12.70 13.45
C CYS A 5 -3.95 14.14 12.92
N ARG A 6 -4.10 15.12 13.82
CA ARG A 6 -4.26 16.53 13.43
C ARG A 6 -3.06 17.04 12.65
N HIS A 7 -1.85 16.88 13.20
CA HIS A 7 -0.63 17.33 12.53
C HIS A 7 -0.46 16.71 11.14
N ALA A 8 -0.68 15.39 11.00
CA ALA A 8 -0.57 14.71 9.71
C ALA A 8 -1.66 15.13 8.70
N THR A 9 -2.81 15.63 9.19
CA THR A 9 -3.90 16.12 8.34
C THR A 9 -3.66 17.56 7.88
N GLU A 10 -3.30 18.44 8.82
CA GLU A 10 -3.10 19.88 8.58
C GLU A 10 -1.77 20.18 7.88
N GLU A 11 -0.73 19.40 8.21
CA GLU A 11 0.62 19.50 7.67
C GLU A 11 1.08 18.10 7.20
N PRO A 12 0.74 17.67 5.97
CA PRO A 12 1.01 16.33 5.46
C PRO A 12 2.49 16.15 5.06
N THR A 13 3.39 16.31 6.01
CA THR A 13 4.83 16.06 5.89
C THR A 13 5.15 14.60 6.18
N GLU A 14 6.25 14.10 5.62
CA GLU A 14 6.76 12.75 5.90
C GLU A 14 6.90 12.52 7.42
N ALA A 15 7.55 13.45 8.12
CA ALA A 15 7.79 13.34 9.56
C ALA A 15 6.49 13.22 10.37
N ASN A 16 5.45 13.99 10.01
CA ASN A 16 4.16 13.92 10.71
C ASN A 16 3.45 12.58 10.44
N LEU A 17 3.49 12.08 9.21
CA LEU A 17 2.87 10.79 8.89
C LEU A 17 3.62 9.62 9.53
N VAL A 18 4.97 9.59 9.47
CA VAL A 18 5.79 8.56 10.13
C VAL A 18 5.48 8.52 11.63
N ARG A 19 5.44 9.67 12.30
CA ARG A 19 5.07 9.76 13.72
C ARG A 19 3.68 9.20 14.01
N LEU A 20 2.70 9.47 13.15
CA LEU A 20 1.36 8.89 13.27
C LEU A 20 1.40 7.37 13.14
N LEU A 21 2.10 6.83 12.13
CA LEU A 21 2.19 5.39 11.88
C LEU A 21 2.93 4.66 13.01
N ASP A 22 3.99 5.23 13.56
CA ASP A 22 4.72 4.66 14.69
C ASP A 22 3.84 4.53 15.93
N LEU A 23 3.11 5.60 16.27
CA LEU A 23 2.18 5.57 17.40
C LEU A 23 1.03 4.60 17.15
N TRP A 24 0.45 4.62 15.94
CA TRP A 24 -0.74 3.84 15.65
C TRP A 24 -0.44 2.34 15.58
N SER A 25 0.72 1.98 15.03
CA SER A 25 1.11 0.59 14.85
C SER A 25 1.48 -0.13 16.15
N ALA A 26 1.72 0.60 17.24
CA ALA A 26 1.93 0.01 18.57
C ALA A 26 0.72 -0.80 19.06
N ASP A 27 -0.49 -0.42 18.65
CA ASP A 27 -1.73 -1.09 19.05
C ASP A 27 -2.18 -2.19 18.07
N TRP A 28 -1.42 -2.45 17.00
CA TRP A 28 -1.78 -3.44 16.00
C TRP A 28 -1.57 -4.85 16.54
N LYS A 29 -2.66 -5.46 17.04
CA LYS A 29 -2.67 -6.79 17.64
C LYS A 29 -2.42 -7.94 16.64
N HIS A 30 -2.56 -7.69 15.34
CA HIS A 30 -2.44 -8.72 14.32
C HIS A 30 -1.08 -8.67 13.62
N ARG A 31 -0.34 -9.78 13.69
CA ARG A 31 0.87 -10.03 12.87
C ARG A 31 0.49 -10.33 11.41
N GLY A 32 -0.20 -9.39 10.75
CA GLY A 32 -0.50 -9.33 9.32
C GLY A 32 -1.08 -10.56 8.61
N ARG A 33 -1.20 -10.43 7.27
CA ARG A 33 -1.61 -11.50 6.34
C ARG A 33 -0.48 -12.47 6.00
N THR A 34 -0.01 -13.27 6.94
CA THR A 34 1.07 -14.27 6.69
C THR A 34 0.73 -15.26 5.57
N ARG A 35 -0.55 -15.62 5.39
CA ARG A 35 -0.98 -16.54 4.31
C ARG A 35 -1.03 -15.89 2.92
N ALA A 36 -1.25 -14.59 2.82
CA ALA A 36 -1.37 -13.90 1.53
C ALA A 36 -0.04 -13.28 1.07
N VAL A 37 0.82 -12.92 2.03
CA VAL A 37 2.06 -12.17 1.79
C VAL A 37 3.32 -13.00 2.11
N GLY A 38 3.17 -14.10 2.85
CA GLY A 38 4.26 -14.97 3.29
C GLY A 38 4.79 -14.62 4.69
N PRO A 39 5.39 -15.58 5.41
CA PRO A 39 6.02 -15.33 6.70
C PRO A 39 7.28 -14.45 6.54
N GLY A 40 7.48 -13.49 7.44
CA GLY A 40 8.67 -12.61 7.46
C GLY A 40 8.67 -11.47 6.44
N ALA A 41 7.61 -11.36 5.63
CA ALA A 41 7.49 -10.36 4.56
C ALA A 41 7.30 -8.91 5.05
N TYR A 42 7.14 -8.68 6.36
CA TYR A 42 7.11 -7.37 7.01
C TYR A 42 7.19 -7.56 8.52
N GLU A 43 7.43 -6.47 9.25
CA GLU A 43 7.40 -6.44 10.72
C GLU A 43 6.05 -6.00 11.28
N ARG A 44 5.39 -5.02 10.62
CA ARG A 44 4.04 -4.57 10.96
C ARG A 44 3.21 -4.41 9.69
N TYR A 45 1.91 -4.66 9.79
CA TYR A 45 1.00 -4.59 8.67
C TYR A 45 -0.42 -4.20 9.10
N ALA A 46 -1.02 -3.27 8.38
CA ALA A 46 -2.45 -3.02 8.40
C ALA A 46 -3.00 -2.89 6.98
N THR A 47 -4.25 -3.32 6.79
CA THR A 47 -5.05 -2.93 5.64
C THR A 47 -6.03 -1.88 6.12
N LEU A 48 -6.11 -0.74 5.44
CA LEU A 48 -7.18 0.25 5.59
C LEU A 48 -8.14 0.11 4.41
N GLY A 49 -9.39 0.49 4.62
CA GLY A 49 -10.42 0.51 3.58
C GLY A 49 -11.08 -0.86 3.34
N LEU A 50 -11.42 -1.13 2.10
CA LEU A 50 -12.18 -2.31 1.69
C LEU A 50 -11.32 -3.58 1.71
N PHE A 51 -11.92 -4.72 1.99
CA PHE A 51 -11.31 -6.02 1.74
C PHE A 51 -12.30 -7.00 1.14
N GLY A 52 -11.77 -8.01 0.45
CA GLY A 52 -12.50 -9.20 0.05
C GLY A 52 -11.81 -10.47 0.56
N HIS A 53 -12.56 -11.39 1.16
CA HIS A 53 -12.05 -12.69 1.56
C HIS A 53 -13.18 -13.73 1.60
N GLY A 54 -12.97 -14.90 0.98
CA GLY A 54 -13.95 -16.00 1.03
C GLY A 54 -15.35 -15.63 0.50
N GLY A 55 -15.43 -14.75 -0.49
CA GLY A 55 -16.71 -14.24 -1.03
C GLY A 55 -17.32 -13.06 -0.24
N VAL A 56 -16.84 -12.80 0.98
CA VAL A 56 -17.28 -11.65 1.79
C VAL A 56 -16.54 -10.38 1.35
N VAL A 57 -17.28 -9.27 1.30
CA VAL A 57 -16.75 -7.90 1.14
C VAL A 57 -17.05 -7.14 2.42
N GLY A 58 -16.07 -6.38 2.91
CA GLY A 58 -16.22 -5.58 4.13
C GLY A 58 -15.22 -4.44 4.21
N VAL A 59 -15.34 -3.62 5.25
CA VAL A 59 -14.39 -2.57 5.60
C VAL A 59 -13.54 -3.04 6.77
N SER A 60 -12.22 -2.86 6.68
CA SER A 60 -11.29 -3.34 7.70
C SER A 60 -11.55 -2.70 9.07
N ASN A 61 -11.29 -3.44 10.15
CA ASN A 61 -11.37 -2.89 11.50
C ASN A 61 -10.39 -1.73 11.74
N ALA A 62 -9.23 -1.73 11.06
CA ALA A 62 -8.25 -0.65 11.18
C ALA A 62 -8.81 0.68 10.63
N THR A 63 -9.69 0.64 9.63
CA THR A 63 -10.44 1.82 9.16
C THR A 63 -11.29 2.46 10.26
N GLY A 64 -11.64 1.72 11.32
CA GLY A 64 -12.46 2.19 12.44
C GLY A 64 -11.82 3.35 13.23
N LEU A 65 -10.49 3.49 13.19
CA LEU A 65 -9.79 4.67 13.70
C LEU A 65 -9.82 5.78 12.63
N ARG A 66 -11.03 6.34 12.43
CA ARG A 66 -11.36 7.26 11.33
C ARG A 66 -10.40 8.43 11.20
N ALA A 67 -10.00 9.06 12.30
CA ALA A 67 -9.07 10.20 12.25
C ALA A 67 -7.69 9.82 11.71
N ALA A 68 -7.15 8.67 12.11
CA ALA A 68 -5.87 8.17 11.60
C ALA A 68 -5.99 7.78 10.12
N CYS A 69 -7.07 7.06 9.76
CA CYS A 69 -7.34 6.69 8.37
C CYS A 69 -7.50 7.91 7.45
N ALA A 70 -8.22 8.93 7.91
CA ALA A 70 -8.42 10.18 7.17
C ALA A 70 -7.09 10.94 6.99
N ALA A 71 -6.22 10.96 8.01
CA ALA A 71 -4.89 11.55 7.90
C ALA A 71 -4.01 10.83 6.86
N VAL A 72 -3.99 9.49 6.85
CA VAL A 72 -3.27 8.72 5.82
C VAL A 72 -3.82 9.02 4.42
N ASN A 73 -5.16 9.04 4.26
CA ASN A 73 -5.79 9.40 2.99
C ASN A 73 -5.46 10.85 2.57
N SER A 74 -5.45 11.80 3.51
CA SER A 74 -5.10 13.21 3.23
C SER A 74 -3.67 13.33 2.71
N PHE A 75 -2.73 12.66 3.38
CA PHE A 75 -1.35 12.60 2.93
C PHE A 75 -1.21 11.97 1.54
N LEU A 76 -1.85 10.83 1.29
CA LEU A 76 -1.78 10.20 -0.02
C LEU A 76 -2.40 11.08 -1.12
N LYS A 77 -3.51 11.78 -0.84
CA LYS A 77 -4.12 12.72 -1.79
C LYS A 77 -3.22 13.92 -2.10
N SER A 78 -2.39 14.38 -1.15
CA SER A 78 -1.43 15.46 -1.43
C SER A 78 -0.32 15.01 -2.39
N ARG A 79 0.00 13.71 -2.43
CA ARG A 79 1.00 13.12 -3.34
C ARG A 79 0.40 12.58 -4.65
N PHE A 80 -0.87 12.19 -4.62
CA PHE A 80 -1.63 11.66 -5.75
C PHE A 80 -2.95 12.43 -5.92
N PRO A 81 -2.93 13.70 -6.39
CA PRO A 81 -4.12 14.56 -6.42
C PRO A 81 -5.27 14.03 -7.29
N ASN A 82 -4.94 13.24 -8.31
CA ASN A 82 -5.91 12.59 -9.20
C ASN A 82 -6.06 11.09 -8.94
N GLY A 83 -5.39 10.56 -7.92
CA GLY A 83 -5.42 9.13 -7.62
C GLY A 83 -6.75 8.72 -7.01
N THR A 84 -7.17 7.50 -7.31
CA THR A 84 -8.36 6.89 -6.71
C THR A 84 -8.03 5.54 -6.12
N TRP A 85 -8.56 5.26 -4.93
CA TRP A 85 -8.34 4.00 -4.25
C TRP A 85 -9.43 3.77 -3.21
N THR A 86 -9.59 2.51 -2.83
CA THR A 86 -10.58 2.11 -1.81
C THR A 86 -9.93 1.33 -0.68
N SER A 87 -8.63 1.06 -0.79
CA SER A 87 -7.84 0.29 0.17
C SER A 87 -6.42 0.84 0.22
N ILE A 88 -5.77 0.72 1.38
CA ILE A 88 -4.36 1.04 1.57
C ILE A 88 -3.71 -0.10 2.35
N ALA A 89 -2.64 -0.68 1.82
CA ALA A 89 -1.74 -1.53 2.59
C ALA A 89 -0.67 -0.65 3.23
N VAL A 90 -0.52 -0.76 4.55
CA VAL A 90 0.45 -0.02 5.34
C VAL A 90 1.41 -1.02 5.96
N LEU A 91 2.69 -0.98 5.57
CA LEU A 91 3.70 -1.97 5.93
C LEU A 91 4.89 -1.32 6.60
N PHE A 92 5.40 -1.93 7.66
CA PHE A 92 6.70 -1.58 8.25
C PHE A 92 7.73 -2.64 7.89
N ASN A 93 8.85 -2.19 7.34
CA ASN A 93 9.96 -3.00 6.86
C ASN A 93 9.55 -4.17 5.94
N PRO A 94 8.89 -3.88 4.81
CA PRO A 94 8.44 -4.90 3.88
C PRO A 94 9.62 -5.65 3.22
N ARG A 95 9.47 -6.96 3.04
CA ARG A 95 10.37 -7.88 2.33
C ARG A 95 9.55 -8.58 1.25
N MET A 96 9.24 -7.83 0.19
CA MET A 96 8.33 -8.24 -0.88
C MET A 96 9.13 -8.66 -2.12
N GLY A 97 9.28 -9.98 -2.32
CA GLY A 97 9.89 -10.53 -3.53
C GLY A 97 9.02 -10.33 -4.78
N LEU A 98 9.48 -10.83 -5.92
CA LEU A 98 8.78 -10.69 -7.20
C LEU A 98 7.38 -11.32 -7.15
N HIS A 99 6.34 -10.49 -7.28
CA HIS A 99 4.94 -10.92 -7.16
C HIS A 99 3.99 -10.09 -8.04
N ARG A 100 2.72 -10.51 -8.05
CA ARG A 100 1.62 -9.82 -8.73
C ARG A 100 0.42 -9.74 -7.81
N ASP A 101 -0.21 -8.58 -7.77
CA ASP A 101 -1.45 -8.36 -7.04
C ASP A 101 -2.65 -8.72 -7.92
N ILE A 102 -2.79 -10.00 -8.25
CA ILE A 102 -3.84 -10.46 -9.17
C ILE A 102 -5.26 -10.16 -8.67
N GLN A 103 -5.44 -9.90 -7.37
CA GLN A 103 -6.72 -9.54 -6.74
C GLN A 103 -7.03 -8.03 -6.81
N ASN A 104 -6.11 -7.21 -7.33
CA ASN A 104 -6.39 -5.80 -7.63
C ASN A 104 -7.21 -5.71 -8.92
N MET A 105 -8.06 -4.68 -8.99
CA MET A 105 -9.01 -4.47 -10.07
C MET A 105 -8.25 -4.09 -11.35
N ALA A 106 -8.55 -4.77 -12.46
CA ALA A 106 -7.96 -4.45 -13.75
C ALA A 106 -8.33 -3.02 -14.18
N GLY A 107 -7.39 -2.30 -14.80
CA GLY A 107 -7.58 -0.91 -15.21
C GLY A 107 -7.32 0.13 -14.11
N HIS A 108 -7.04 -0.30 -12.88
CA HIS A 108 -6.64 0.59 -11.79
C HIS A 108 -5.17 0.39 -11.44
N LEU A 109 -4.46 1.50 -11.25
CA LEU A 109 -3.08 1.51 -10.78
C LEU A 109 -3.03 1.35 -9.25
N ASN A 110 -1.94 0.78 -8.75
CA ASN A 110 -1.53 1.02 -7.37
C ASN A 110 -0.78 2.33 -7.29
N HIS A 111 -0.96 3.06 -6.19
CA HIS A 111 -0.21 4.27 -5.85
C HIS A 111 0.65 3.97 -4.63
N ALA A 112 1.97 4.05 -4.77
CA ALA A 112 2.91 3.68 -3.73
C ALA A 112 3.92 4.77 -3.41
N LEU A 113 4.30 4.85 -2.14
CA LEU A 113 5.43 5.62 -1.66
C LEU A 113 5.95 4.98 -0.36
N ALA A 114 7.20 5.29 -0.02
CA ALA A 114 7.82 4.89 1.23
C ALA A 114 8.39 6.09 1.99
N LEU A 115 8.45 5.95 3.32
CA LEU A 115 8.78 7.01 4.27
C LEU A 115 9.66 6.48 5.40
N GLY A 116 10.38 7.37 6.05
CA GLY A 116 11.22 7.11 7.22
C GLY A 116 12.71 7.15 6.90
N GLU A 117 13.51 6.72 7.87
CA GLU A 117 14.96 6.75 7.80
C GLU A 117 15.47 5.37 7.36
N TYR A 118 15.73 5.21 6.06
CA TYR A 118 16.19 3.96 5.48
C TYR A 118 17.09 4.16 4.26
N THR A 119 17.80 3.11 3.86
CA THR A 119 18.58 3.04 2.62
C THR A 119 18.16 1.84 1.78
N GLY A 120 18.21 1.97 0.45
CA GLY A 120 17.68 0.95 -0.48
C GLY A 120 16.18 1.13 -0.69
N GLY A 121 15.41 0.05 -0.73
CA GLY A 121 13.94 0.11 -0.68
C GLY A 121 13.25 0.69 -1.91
N ARG A 122 13.92 0.75 -3.07
CA ARG A 122 13.28 1.08 -4.35
C ARG A 122 12.22 0.04 -4.72
N VAL A 123 11.29 0.41 -5.58
CA VAL A 123 10.35 -0.55 -6.18
C VAL A 123 10.83 -0.90 -7.58
N TRP A 124 10.97 -2.18 -7.88
CA TRP A 124 11.13 -2.66 -9.25
C TRP A 124 9.75 -2.95 -9.81
N ILE A 125 9.47 -2.43 -11.01
CA ILE A 125 8.24 -2.72 -11.74
C ILE A 125 8.59 -3.33 -13.10
N GLU A 126 7.78 -4.30 -13.54
CA GLU A 126 7.85 -4.83 -14.88
C GLU A 126 7.44 -3.73 -15.89
N ASP A 127 8.30 -3.52 -16.86
CA ASP A 127 8.22 -2.45 -17.85
C ASP A 127 8.99 -2.90 -19.08
N ASP A 128 8.30 -2.99 -20.21
CA ASP A 128 8.87 -3.49 -21.47
C ASP A 128 9.96 -2.56 -22.01
N GLU A 129 9.93 -1.28 -21.62
CA GLU A 129 10.94 -0.27 -21.94
C GLU A 129 11.95 -0.05 -20.79
N GLY A 130 11.91 -0.90 -19.77
CA GLY A 130 12.83 -0.87 -18.64
C GLY A 130 14.29 -1.09 -19.04
N ASP A 131 15.22 -0.72 -18.16
CA ASP A 131 16.67 -0.88 -18.33
C ASP A 131 17.28 -1.92 -17.37
N SER A 132 16.45 -2.53 -16.53
CA SER A 132 16.82 -3.58 -15.58
C SER A 132 16.09 -4.87 -15.91
N THR A 133 16.59 -5.99 -15.39
CA THR A 133 15.92 -7.28 -15.45
C THR A 133 15.69 -7.87 -14.06
N ALA A 134 14.70 -8.75 -13.96
CA ALA A 134 14.44 -9.57 -12.78
C ALA A 134 14.18 -11.02 -13.21
N LEU A 135 14.65 -11.99 -12.43
CA LEU A 135 14.46 -13.41 -12.71
C LEU A 135 13.20 -13.92 -12.02
N LEU A 136 12.26 -14.40 -12.82
CA LEU A 136 11.09 -15.14 -12.37
C LEU A 136 11.40 -16.63 -12.34
N ALA A 137 11.56 -17.20 -11.14
CA ALA A 137 11.69 -18.63 -10.96
C ALA A 137 10.34 -19.33 -11.17
N GLY A 138 10.26 -20.24 -12.13
CA GLY A 138 9.07 -21.04 -12.42
C GLY A 138 9.36 -22.53 -12.47
N LYS A 139 8.30 -23.35 -12.51
CA LYS A 139 8.43 -24.82 -12.65
C LYS A 139 9.16 -25.27 -13.92
N LYS A 140 9.24 -24.40 -14.93
CA LYS A 140 9.86 -24.66 -16.24
C LYS A 140 11.25 -24.04 -16.39
N GLY A 141 11.83 -23.53 -15.29
CA GLY A 141 13.08 -22.77 -15.30
C GLY A 141 12.88 -21.30 -14.96
N GLU A 142 13.94 -20.52 -15.14
CA GLU A 142 13.95 -19.08 -14.91
C GLU A 142 13.52 -18.33 -16.19
N GLN A 143 12.65 -17.34 -16.02
CA GLN A 143 12.28 -16.40 -17.06
C GLN A 143 12.83 -15.03 -16.68
N GLU A 144 13.58 -14.41 -17.59
CA GLU A 144 13.98 -13.02 -17.43
C GLU A 144 12.80 -12.09 -17.79
N LEU A 145 12.51 -11.15 -16.89
CA LEU A 145 11.53 -10.10 -17.08
C LEU A 145 12.25 -8.76 -17.19
N ARG A 146 11.78 -7.89 -18.09
CA ARG A 146 12.28 -6.53 -18.23
C ARG A 146 11.50 -5.57 -17.34
N GLY A 147 12.19 -4.59 -16.78
CA GLY A 147 11.60 -3.62 -15.88
C GLY A 147 12.55 -2.52 -15.46
N ARG A 148 12.14 -1.71 -14.49
CA ARG A 148 12.95 -0.59 -13.98
C ARG A 148 12.78 -0.40 -12.49
N TRP A 149 13.83 0.12 -11.87
CA TRP A 149 13.82 0.53 -10.47
C TRP A 149 13.35 1.97 -10.36
N LEU A 150 12.36 2.21 -9.50
CA LEU A 150 11.85 3.53 -9.20
C LEU A 150 12.12 3.83 -7.73
N ASP A 151 12.68 5.02 -7.48
CA ASP A 151 12.79 5.56 -6.14
C ASP A 151 11.41 5.99 -5.66
N MET A 152 11.02 5.50 -4.49
CA MET A 152 9.74 5.79 -3.87
C MET A 152 9.87 6.46 -2.49
N HIS A 153 11.08 6.87 -2.06
CA HIS A 153 11.26 7.62 -0.80
C HIS A 153 10.66 9.02 -0.93
N ASP A 154 9.49 9.21 -0.30
CA ASP A 154 8.63 10.39 -0.40
C ASP A 154 8.36 10.84 -1.85
N LYS A 155 8.51 9.90 -2.79
CA LYS A 155 8.36 10.08 -4.23
C LYS A 155 7.20 9.23 -4.70
N PRO A 156 6.09 9.86 -5.14
CA PRO A 156 4.90 9.12 -5.55
C PRO A 156 5.18 8.29 -6.81
N VAL A 157 4.90 6.99 -6.73
CA VAL A 157 4.98 6.06 -7.86
C VAL A 157 3.60 5.46 -8.12
N SER A 158 3.19 5.39 -9.39
CA SER A 158 1.96 4.71 -9.81
C SER A 158 2.27 3.66 -10.85
N PHE A 159 1.74 2.44 -10.68
CA PHE A 159 2.06 1.32 -11.56
C PHE A 159 0.94 0.27 -11.58
N ASP A 160 0.91 -0.55 -12.63
CA ASP A 160 0.02 -1.70 -12.70
C ASP A 160 0.58 -2.84 -11.84
N ALA A 161 0.09 -2.96 -10.61
CA ALA A 161 0.52 -4.02 -9.69
C ALA A 161 0.04 -5.42 -10.09
N ARG A 162 -0.77 -5.56 -11.15
CA ARG A 162 -1.08 -6.86 -11.75
C ARG A 162 0.07 -7.37 -12.61
N ARG A 163 1.00 -6.50 -13.03
CA ARG A 163 2.32 -6.87 -13.56
C ARG A 163 3.30 -7.18 -12.42
N TYR A 164 4.42 -7.82 -12.76
CA TYR A 164 5.39 -8.21 -11.74
C TYR A 164 6.06 -7.00 -11.10
N HIS A 165 6.23 -7.05 -9.79
CA HIS A 165 6.94 -6.02 -9.03
C HIS A 165 7.55 -6.59 -7.75
N MET A 166 8.53 -5.88 -7.18
CA MET A 166 9.18 -6.23 -5.92
C MET A 166 9.76 -5.00 -5.23
N VAL A 167 10.09 -5.14 -3.94
CA VAL A 167 10.79 -4.13 -3.16
C VAL A 167 12.25 -4.53 -3.01
N GLU A 168 13.15 -3.60 -3.32
CA GLU A 168 14.59 -3.74 -3.10
C GLU A 168 14.86 -4.00 -1.61
N PRO A 169 15.81 -4.87 -1.25
CA PRO A 169 16.28 -4.96 0.12
C PRO A 169 16.65 -3.58 0.69
N HIS A 170 16.31 -3.38 1.96
CA HIS A 170 16.55 -2.11 2.64
C HIS A 170 17.02 -2.33 4.08
N GLU A 171 17.66 -1.30 4.62
CA GLU A 171 18.07 -1.22 6.02
C GLU A 171 17.50 0.05 6.65
N GLY A 172 17.17 0.00 7.93
CA GLY A 172 16.56 1.11 8.67
C GLY A 172 15.07 0.91 8.95
N SER A 173 14.35 2.03 9.05
CA SER A 173 12.93 2.10 9.42
C SER A 173 12.12 2.60 8.23
N MET A 174 11.56 1.67 7.46
CA MET A 174 10.82 1.97 6.24
C MET A 174 9.33 1.69 6.43
N TRP A 175 8.52 2.73 6.34
CA TRP A 175 7.08 2.62 6.14
C TRP A 175 6.77 2.62 4.65
N ALA A 176 6.15 1.56 4.13
CA ALA A 176 5.64 1.52 2.77
C ALA A 176 4.11 1.60 2.76
N LEU A 177 3.58 2.46 1.90
CA LEU A 177 2.16 2.66 1.68
C LEU A 177 1.85 2.27 0.24
N ALA A 178 0.87 1.39 0.05
CA ALA A 178 0.35 1.05 -1.28
C ALA A 178 -1.17 1.22 -1.28
N ALA A 179 -1.66 2.24 -1.97
CA ALA A 179 -3.08 2.49 -2.17
C ALA A 179 -3.55 1.78 -3.45
N TYR A 180 -4.69 1.09 -3.39
CA TYR A 180 -5.18 0.25 -4.47
C TYR A 180 -6.71 0.08 -4.45
N VAL A 181 -7.23 -0.52 -5.54
CA VAL A 181 -8.62 -0.94 -5.66
C VAL A 181 -8.68 -2.46 -5.77
N PRO A 182 -9.19 -3.21 -4.79
CA PRO A 182 -9.37 -4.65 -4.91
C PRO A 182 -10.56 -4.95 -5.82
N GLN A 183 -10.52 -6.09 -6.53
CA GLN A 183 -11.66 -6.60 -7.33
C GLN A 183 -12.96 -6.70 -6.53
N ALA A 184 -12.86 -6.92 -5.22
CA ALA A 184 -13.99 -6.94 -4.30
C ALA A 184 -14.85 -5.66 -4.34
N TYR A 185 -14.28 -4.52 -4.75
CA TYR A 185 -15.00 -3.26 -4.87
C TYR A 185 -16.16 -3.32 -5.89
N ALA A 186 -16.08 -4.19 -6.90
CA ALA A 186 -17.18 -4.41 -7.84
C ALA A 186 -18.47 -4.91 -7.15
N ARG A 187 -18.35 -5.51 -5.95
CA ARG A 187 -19.47 -5.98 -5.13
C ARG A 187 -19.72 -5.10 -3.90
N ALA A 188 -19.06 -3.93 -3.80
CA ALA A 188 -19.27 -3.02 -2.70
C ALA A 188 -20.67 -2.37 -2.76
N THR A 189 -21.47 -2.62 -1.72
CA THR A 189 -22.73 -1.91 -1.45
C THR A 189 -22.52 -0.42 -1.19
N GLU A 190 -23.58 0.37 -1.26
CA GLU A 190 -23.50 1.82 -0.95
C GLU A 190 -23.07 2.07 0.51
N GLN A 191 -23.49 1.22 1.45
CA GLN A 191 -23.03 1.31 2.83
C GLN A 191 -21.51 1.18 2.96
N HIS A 192 -20.88 0.28 2.18
CA HIS A 192 -19.42 0.19 2.15
C HIS A 192 -18.81 1.46 1.56
N ARG A 193 -19.37 1.98 0.46
CA ARG A 193 -18.86 3.19 -0.20
C ARG A 193 -18.94 4.40 0.72
N GLU A 194 -20.04 4.56 1.44
CA GLU A 194 -20.21 5.65 2.40
C GLU A 194 -19.23 5.55 3.55
N ALA A 195 -19.05 4.36 4.13
CA ALA A 195 -18.04 4.16 5.18
C ALA A 195 -16.61 4.50 4.71
N LEU A 196 -16.29 4.28 3.43
CA LEU A 196 -15.01 4.67 2.84
C LEU A 196 -14.92 6.20 2.62
N ARG A 197 -15.98 6.84 2.12
CA ARG A 197 -16.02 8.31 1.97
C ARG A 197 -15.85 9.02 3.32
N GLU A 198 -16.57 8.55 4.34
CA GLU A 198 -16.45 9.06 5.72
C GLU A 198 -15.03 8.86 6.30
N ALA A 199 -14.29 7.85 5.84
CA ALA A 199 -12.90 7.60 6.20
C ALA A 199 -11.88 8.35 5.30
N GLY A 200 -12.37 9.15 4.35
CA GLY A 200 -11.56 10.06 3.52
C GLY A 200 -11.02 9.48 2.23
N PHE A 201 -11.43 8.27 1.83
CA PHE A 201 -10.96 7.62 0.60
C PHE A 201 -11.45 8.36 -0.67
N PRO A 202 -10.60 8.52 -1.70
CA PRO A 202 -10.99 9.03 -3.01
C PRO A 202 -11.49 7.86 -3.88
N LEU A 203 -12.77 7.50 -3.73
CA LEU A 203 -13.35 6.37 -4.45
C LEU A 203 -13.30 6.62 -5.97
N PRO A 204 -13.01 5.59 -6.79
CA PRO A 204 -13.17 5.69 -8.24
C PRO A 204 -14.66 5.84 -8.58
N SER A 205 -14.92 6.65 -9.62
CA SER A 205 -16.25 6.93 -10.18
C SER A 205 -16.95 5.68 -10.68
#